data_AF-A0A4U0HH60-F1
#
_entry.id   AF-A0A4U0HH60-F1
#
_cell.length_a   1.000
_cell.length_b   1.000
_cell.length_c   1.000
_cell.angle_alpha   90.00
_cell.angle_beta   90.00
_cell.angle_gamma   90.00
#
_symmetry.space_group_name_H-M   'P 1'
#
loop_
_entity.id
_entity.type
_entity.pdbx_description
1 polymer ?
#
loop_
_entity_poly.entity_id
_entity_poly.type
_entity_poly.pdbx_seq_one_letter_code
_entity_poly.pdbx_strand_id
1 'polypeptide(L)'
;MTGRIRRTVERWRPFAGGLASTLCFGIAGLVWSLPFLRSRRVRRASSCTVCAFHQRLRGIAVYVVAAVLVAGAGARAVEAFSPPIVCHSHITADGRIKPEPYLQVSPPAPWRIARNFLVAPVSGVGVLTGRGLAMDTCSGPSLWVKFWPPPRTSGGGTMLGDVFVAWMPPVAPWGPLSVYGYGIGDEGQYVRYGPNMSQSRAEEANLAKHESRHVDQWAVGNVLAGPFAFPAAYIIDGALFPSSRNHFERAAGLSDGAYPPAPDNWPAPRWPDTAALLVIALLVFRRRLRWLSRIAIGGRGNARVHAPMRCPIHTRGWSQPAVAPPVPPPVPPPGESPAAP
;
A
#
# COMPACT_ATOMS: atom_id res chain seq x y z
N MET A 1 -24.90 21.02 -17.63
CA MET A 1 -25.23 19.64 -17.20
C MET A 1 -26.72 19.59 -16.87
N THR A 2 -27.49 18.72 -17.54
CA THR A 2 -28.93 18.58 -17.30
C THR A 2 -29.21 18.02 -15.90
N GLY A 3 -30.31 18.42 -15.27
CA GLY A 3 -30.68 17.98 -13.90
C GLY A 3 -30.76 16.45 -13.74
N ARG A 4 -31.02 15.72 -14.84
CA ARG A 4 -31.02 14.25 -14.89
C ARG A 4 -29.63 13.64 -14.62
N ILE A 5 -28.58 14.18 -15.23
CA ILE A 5 -27.19 13.69 -15.05
C ILE A 5 -26.74 13.89 -13.60
N ARG A 6 -27.03 15.06 -13.01
CA ARG A 6 -26.66 15.37 -11.62
C ARG A 6 -27.29 14.38 -10.62
N ARG A 7 -28.60 14.09 -10.76
CA ARG A 7 -29.28 13.11 -9.88
C ARG A 7 -28.67 11.71 -10.01
N THR A 8 -28.34 11.28 -11.22
CA THR A 8 -27.69 9.99 -11.45
C THR A 8 -26.32 9.94 -10.76
N VAL A 9 -25.46 10.95 -10.95
CA VAL A 9 -24.14 10.99 -10.29
C VAL A 9 -24.27 11.00 -8.76
N GLU A 10 -25.19 11.79 -8.21
CA GLU A 10 -25.43 11.84 -6.76
C GLU A 10 -25.89 10.48 -6.19
N ARG A 11 -26.71 9.73 -6.95
CA ARG A 11 -27.16 8.37 -6.58
C ARG A 11 -26.03 7.35 -6.56
N TRP A 12 -25.10 7.42 -7.51
CA TRP A 12 -23.98 6.46 -7.63
C TRP A 12 -22.76 6.80 -6.78
N ARG A 13 -22.59 8.06 -6.38
CA ARG A 13 -21.45 8.53 -5.57
C ARG A 13 -21.21 7.73 -4.27
N PRO A 14 -22.23 7.35 -3.47
CA PRO A 14 -22.07 6.43 -2.34
C PRO A 14 -21.38 5.12 -2.70
N PHE A 15 -21.86 4.48 -3.77
CA PHE A 15 -21.41 3.18 -4.22
C PHE A 15 -19.99 3.26 -4.77
N ALA A 16 -19.72 4.22 -5.65
CA ALA A 16 -18.39 4.46 -6.19
C ALA A 16 -17.36 4.76 -5.08
N GLY A 17 -17.74 5.53 -4.06
CA GLY A 17 -16.87 5.81 -2.91
C GLY A 17 -16.62 4.58 -2.04
N GLY A 18 -17.62 3.72 -1.89
CA GLY A 18 -17.50 2.43 -1.23
C GLY A 18 -16.53 1.51 -1.96
N LEU A 19 -16.74 1.31 -3.26
CA LEU A 19 -15.89 0.50 -4.12
C LEU A 19 -14.43 1.00 -4.11
N ALA A 20 -14.21 2.30 -4.31
CA ALA A 20 -12.87 2.88 -4.28
C ALA A 20 -12.18 2.68 -2.92
N SER A 21 -12.92 2.81 -1.81
CA SER A 21 -12.37 2.56 -0.47
C SER A 21 -12.03 1.09 -0.26
N THR A 22 -12.87 0.16 -0.73
CA THR A 22 -12.60 -1.28 -0.66
C THR A 22 -11.39 -1.67 -1.51
N LEU A 23 -11.23 -1.12 -2.71
CA LEU A 23 -10.03 -1.34 -3.52
C LEU A 23 -8.75 -0.86 -2.82
N CYS A 24 -8.81 0.30 -2.17
CA CYS A 24 -7.64 0.88 -1.49
C CYS A 24 -7.32 0.24 -0.14
N PHE A 25 -8.33 -0.29 0.56
CA PHE A 25 -8.21 -0.69 1.98
C PHE A 25 -8.86 -2.03 2.32
N GLY A 26 -9.18 -2.88 1.34
CA GLY A 26 -9.79 -4.19 1.56
C GLY A 26 -11.09 -4.16 2.37
N ILE A 27 -11.25 -5.14 3.26
CA ILE A 27 -12.37 -5.24 4.20
C ILE A 27 -12.44 -3.99 5.11
N ALA A 28 -11.31 -3.46 5.56
CA ALA A 28 -11.29 -2.23 6.36
C ALA A 28 -11.91 -1.04 5.61
N GLY A 29 -11.70 -0.95 4.29
CA GLY A 29 -12.32 0.03 3.40
C GLY A 29 -13.83 -0.13 3.27
N LEU A 30 -14.30 -1.39 3.19
CA LEU A 30 -15.72 -1.72 3.18
C LEU A 30 -16.40 -1.31 4.49
N VAL A 31 -15.81 -1.69 5.64
CA VAL A 31 -16.30 -1.28 6.97
C VAL A 31 -16.32 0.24 7.07
N TRP A 32 -15.25 0.91 6.63
CA TRP A 32 -15.19 2.37 6.64
C TRP A 32 -16.31 3.01 5.81
N SER A 33 -16.81 2.33 4.78
CA SER A 33 -17.82 2.82 3.84
C SER A 33 -19.26 2.61 4.32
N LEU A 34 -19.47 1.94 5.45
CA LEU A 34 -20.80 1.69 6.00
C LEU A 34 -21.59 3.01 6.20
N PRO A 35 -22.91 3.02 5.91
CA PRO A 35 -23.73 4.24 5.88
C PRO A 35 -23.66 5.06 7.17
N PHE A 36 -23.68 4.42 8.33
CA PHE A 36 -23.65 5.11 9.62
C PHE A 36 -22.33 5.84 9.89
N LEU A 37 -21.19 5.23 9.54
CA LEU A 37 -19.87 5.87 9.66
C LEU A 37 -19.74 7.03 8.67
N ARG A 38 -20.24 6.84 7.45
CA ARG A 38 -20.24 7.88 6.42
C ARG A 38 -21.10 9.08 6.82
N SER A 39 -22.31 8.87 7.29
CA SER A 39 -23.21 9.93 7.75
C SER A 39 -22.58 10.74 8.89
N ARG A 40 -21.91 10.08 9.84
CA ARG A 40 -21.13 10.76 10.90
C ARG A 40 -20.02 11.65 10.33
N ARG A 41 -19.27 11.17 9.33
CA ARG A 41 -18.21 11.97 8.68
C ARG A 41 -18.76 13.17 7.92
N VAL A 42 -19.83 12.98 7.14
CA VAL A 42 -20.46 14.06 6.37
C VAL A 42 -21.02 15.15 7.27
N ARG A 43 -21.74 14.78 8.35
CA ARG A 43 -22.23 15.73 9.35
C ARG A 43 -21.09 16.55 9.98
N ARG A 44 -19.96 15.90 10.26
CA ARG A 44 -18.77 16.59 10.79
C ARG A 44 -18.17 17.59 9.81
N ALA A 45 -18.21 17.29 8.52
CA ALA A 45 -17.67 18.15 7.48
C ALA A 45 -18.59 19.33 7.14
N SER A 46 -19.91 19.14 7.11
CA SER A 46 -20.86 20.25 6.90
C SER A 46 -20.73 21.35 7.96
N SER A 47 -20.25 20.95 9.13
CA SER A 47 -20.07 21.77 10.32
C SER A 47 -18.74 22.55 10.39
N CYS A 48 -17.73 22.20 9.59
CA CYS A 48 -16.40 22.79 9.70
C CYS A 48 -15.66 22.78 8.36
N THR A 49 -15.22 23.95 7.90
CA THR A 49 -14.51 24.14 6.62
C THR A 49 -13.25 23.30 6.50
N VAL A 50 -12.42 23.24 7.57
CA VAL A 50 -11.20 22.41 7.58
C VAL A 50 -11.53 20.92 7.52
N CYS A 51 -12.60 20.47 8.19
CA CYS A 51 -13.08 19.08 8.07
C CYS A 51 -13.59 18.78 6.66
N ALA A 52 -14.34 19.70 6.06
CA ALA A 52 -14.81 19.58 4.68
C ALA A 52 -13.64 19.49 3.69
N PHE A 53 -12.63 20.35 3.85
CA PHE A 53 -11.41 20.32 3.05
C PHE A 53 -10.69 18.97 3.18
N HIS A 54 -10.41 18.50 4.39
CA HIS A 54 -9.78 17.20 4.61
C HIS A 54 -10.61 16.03 4.06
N GLN A 55 -11.95 16.09 4.18
CA GLN A 55 -12.81 15.06 3.60
C GLN A 55 -12.73 15.07 2.07
N ARG A 56 -12.70 16.25 1.45
CA ARG A 56 -12.56 16.40 0.00
C ARG A 56 -11.21 15.87 -0.48
N LEU A 57 -10.11 16.26 0.18
CA LEU A 57 -8.76 15.79 -0.14
C LEU A 57 -8.64 14.28 0.00
N ARG A 58 -9.16 13.71 1.10
CA ARG A 58 -9.20 12.25 1.29
C ARG A 58 -10.00 11.54 0.21
N GLY A 59 -11.16 12.10 -0.16
CA GLY A 59 -11.96 11.57 -1.26
C GLY A 59 -11.17 11.53 -2.56
N ILE A 60 -10.52 12.64 -2.92
CA ILE A 60 -9.66 12.73 -4.11
C ILE A 60 -8.55 11.69 -4.05
N ALA A 61 -7.81 11.63 -2.94
CA ALA A 61 -6.71 10.68 -2.77
C ALA A 61 -7.16 9.22 -2.94
N VAL A 62 -8.30 8.84 -2.33
CA VAL A 62 -8.86 7.47 -2.47
C VAL A 62 -9.24 7.17 -3.91
N TYR A 63 -9.88 8.11 -4.63
CA TYR A 63 -10.20 7.89 -6.04
C TYR A 63 -8.96 7.81 -6.93
N VAL A 64 -7.94 8.63 -6.68
CA VAL A 64 -6.68 8.58 -7.43
C VAL A 64 -5.98 7.24 -7.22
N VAL A 65 -5.84 6.79 -5.97
CA VAL A 65 -5.24 5.49 -5.67
C VAL A 65 -6.06 4.35 -6.28
N ALA A 66 -7.39 4.39 -6.17
CA ALA A 66 -8.26 3.39 -6.79
C ALA A 66 -8.10 3.36 -8.33
N ALA A 67 -7.98 4.52 -8.98
CA ALA A 67 -7.74 4.60 -10.42
C ALA A 67 -6.39 4.00 -10.80
N VAL A 68 -5.33 4.26 -10.03
CA VAL A 68 -4.01 3.66 -10.22
C VAL A 68 -4.07 2.14 -10.06
N LEU A 69 -4.80 1.63 -9.07
CA LEU A 69 -4.98 0.18 -8.85
C LEU A 69 -5.78 -0.48 -9.98
N VAL A 70 -6.82 0.18 -10.49
CA VAL A 70 -7.58 -0.30 -11.66
C VAL A 70 -6.71 -0.32 -12.91
N ALA A 71 -5.92 0.73 -13.15
CA ALA A 71 -4.96 0.77 -14.24
C ALA A 71 -3.90 -0.35 -14.11
N GLY A 72 -3.41 -0.60 -12.89
CA GLY A 72 -2.54 -1.73 -12.58
C GLY A 72 -3.20 -3.07 -12.91
N ALA A 73 -4.42 -3.32 -12.42
CA ALA A 73 -5.15 -4.55 -12.74
C ALA A 73 -5.31 -4.75 -14.25
N GLY A 74 -5.63 -3.68 -14.99
CA GLY A 74 -5.68 -3.70 -16.46
C GLY A 74 -4.33 -4.06 -17.09
N ALA A 75 -3.24 -3.47 -16.61
CA ALA A 75 -1.89 -3.79 -17.08
C ALA A 75 -1.53 -5.26 -16.84
N ARG A 76 -1.88 -5.84 -15.68
CA ARG A 76 -1.68 -7.29 -15.43
C ARG A 76 -2.51 -8.15 -16.35
N ALA A 77 -3.75 -7.76 -16.64
CA ALA A 77 -4.59 -8.51 -17.57
C ALA A 77 -3.98 -8.53 -18.98
N VAL A 78 -3.53 -7.38 -19.50
CA VAL A 78 -2.85 -7.30 -20.81
C VAL A 78 -1.62 -8.21 -20.86
N GLU A 79 -0.79 -8.12 -19.84
CA GLU A 79 0.41 -8.94 -19.67
C GLU A 79 0.08 -10.45 -19.60
N ALA A 80 -1.04 -10.85 -19.00
CA ALA A 80 -1.48 -12.25 -19.02
C ALA A 80 -1.87 -12.75 -20.43
N PHE A 81 -2.28 -11.86 -21.34
CA PHE A 81 -2.57 -12.18 -22.75
C PHE A 81 -1.36 -12.04 -23.68
N SER A 82 -0.28 -11.43 -23.21
CA SER A 82 0.98 -11.26 -23.95
C SER A 82 2.14 -11.64 -23.04
N PRO A 83 2.26 -12.94 -22.70
CA PRO A 83 3.17 -13.37 -21.67
C PRO A 83 4.61 -13.01 -22.04
N PRO A 84 5.39 -12.45 -21.10
CA PRO A 84 6.79 -12.15 -21.35
C PRO A 84 7.58 -13.44 -21.52
N ILE A 85 8.81 -13.31 -22.02
CA ILE A 85 9.76 -14.41 -22.13
C ILE A 85 9.89 -15.08 -20.76
N VAL A 86 9.95 -16.41 -20.73
CA VAL A 86 10.14 -17.16 -19.49
C VAL A 86 11.52 -16.82 -18.93
N CYS A 87 11.61 -16.48 -17.64
CA CYS A 87 12.92 -16.43 -16.99
C CYS A 87 13.57 -17.82 -17.14
N HIS A 88 14.89 -17.89 -17.29
CA HIS A 88 15.64 -19.08 -17.69
C HIS A 88 15.32 -19.55 -19.11
N SER A 89 15.30 -18.58 -20.02
CA SER A 89 15.32 -18.89 -21.44
C SER A 89 16.71 -18.62 -22.00
N HIS A 90 17.21 -19.61 -22.73
CA HIS A 90 18.39 -19.45 -23.57
C HIS A 90 17.94 -18.87 -24.91
N ILE A 91 18.49 -17.72 -25.28
CA ILE A 91 18.31 -17.11 -26.59
C ILE A 91 19.56 -17.48 -27.40
N THR A 92 19.39 -18.38 -28.36
CA THR A 92 20.48 -18.80 -29.25
C THR A 92 20.89 -17.66 -30.18
N ALA A 93 22.07 -17.77 -30.80
CA ALA A 93 22.58 -16.74 -31.73
C ALA A 93 21.63 -16.43 -32.91
N ASP A 94 20.80 -17.39 -33.33
CA ASP A 94 19.75 -17.23 -34.35
C ASP A 94 18.41 -16.69 -33.80
N GLY A 95 18.37 -16.31 -32.52
CA GLY A 95 17.21 -15.69 -31.87
C GLY A 95 16.14 -16.67 -31.38
N ARG A 96 16.37 -17.99 -31.43
CA ARG A 96 15.40 -18.97 -30.90
C ARG A 96 15.43 -19.00 -29.37
N ILE A 97 14.25 -19.02 -28.77
CA ILE A 97 14.05 -19.08 -27.32
C ILE A 97 13.90 -20.54 -26.92
N LYS A 98 14.84 -21.06 -26.12
CA LYS A 98 14.80 -22.38 -25.49
C LYS A 98 14.53 -22.22 -23.99
N PRO A 99 13.28 -22.34 -23.52
CA PRO A 99 12.97 -22.23 -22.11
C PRO A 99 13.46 -23.48 -21.36
N GLU A 100 14.00 -23.29 -20.16
CA GLU A 100 14.20 -24.38 -19.22
C GLU A 100 12.86 -24.88 -18.64
N PRO A 101 12.78 -26.11 -18.10
CA PRO A 101 11.56 -26.62 -17.47
C PRO A 101 11.03 -25.71 -16.36
N TYR A 102 9.70 -25.56 -16.25
CA TYR A 102 9.11 -24.78 -15.17
C TYR A 102 9.34 -25.43 -13.80
N LEU A 103 9.77 -24.62 -12.82
CA LEU A 103 9.88 -25.07 -11.45
C LEU A 103 8.49 -25.25 -10.83
N GLN A 104 8.24 -26.40 -10.20
CA GLN A 104 6.97 -26.71 -9.54
C GLN A 104 6.88 -26.08 -8.15
N VAL A 105 6.67 -24.76 -8.13
CA VAL A 105 6.75 -23.93 -6.90
C VAL A 105 5.41 -23.25 -6.57
N SER A 106 4.41 -23.44 -7.43
CA SER A 106 3.08 -22.86 -7.26
C SER A 106 2.27 -23.57 -6.17
N PRO A 107 1.44 -22.84 -5.40
CA PRO A 107 0.44 -23.47 -4.55
C PRO A 107 -0.63 -24.19 -5.39
N PRO A 108 -1.54 -24.95 -4.75
CA PRO A 108 -2.67 -25.57 -5.43
C PRO A 108 -3.45 -24.57 -6.29
N ALA A 109 -3.94 -25.03 -7.44
CA ALA A 109 -4.54 -24.18 -8.46
C ALA A 109 -5.63 -23.22 -7.95
N PRO A 110 -6.56 -23.63 -7.05
CA PRO A 110 -7.58 -22.72 -6.54
C PRO A 110 -6.98 -21.51 -5.79
N TRP A 111 -5.99 -21.77 -4.93
CA TRP A 111 -5.33 -20.72 -4.17
C TRP A 111 -4.46 -19.84 -5.07
N ARG A 112 -3.75 -20.44 -6.04
CA ARG A 112 -2.97 -19.68 -7.04
C ARG A 112 -3.84 -18.67 -7.78
N ILE A 113 -5.00 -19.10 -8.28
CA ILE A 113 -5.92 -18.21 -9.01
C ILE A 113 -6.42 -17.08 -8.10
N ALA A 114 -6.86 -17.43 -6.89
CA ALA A 114 -7.36 -16.46 -5.92
C ALA A 114 -6.30 -15.42 -5.55
N ARG A 115 -5.09 -15.85 -5.18
CA ARG A 115 -4.02 -14.92 -4.79
C ARG A 115 -3.60 -14.04 -5.95
N ASN A 116 -3.46 -14.58 -7.16
CA ASN A 116 -3.08 -13.81 -8.35
C ASN A 116 -4.11 -12.72 -8.66
N PHE A 117 -5.41 -13.02 -8.54
CA PHE A 117 -6.48 -12.03 -8.69
C PHE A 117 -6.38 -10.94 -7.62
N LEU A 118 -6.16 -11.32 -6.35
CA LEU A 118 -6.09 -10.38 -5.22
C LEU A 118 -4.89 -9.43 -5.28
N VAL A 119 -3.77 -9.87 -5.87
CA VAL A 119 -2.56 -9.05 -5.99
C VAL A 119 -2.44 -8.35 -7.34
N ALA A 120 -3.20 -8.75 -8.37
CA ALA A 120 -3.15 -8.17 -9.71
C ALA A 120 -3.16 -6.62 -9.74
N PRO A 121 -3.96 -5.89 -8.94
CA PRO A 121 -3.92 -4.44 -8.94
C PRO A 121 -2.54 -3.87 -8.57
N VAL A 122 -1.92 -4.35 -7.48
CA VAL A 122 -0.61 -3.84 -7.02
C VAL A 122 0.53 -4.36 -7.89
N SER A 123 0.45 -5.62 -8.31
CA SER A 123 1.38 -6.19 -9.27
C SER A 123 1.46 -5.38 -10.56
N GLY A 124 0.32 -4.94 -11.07
CA GLY A 124 0.26 -4.15 -12.28
C GLY A 124 0.81 -2.75 -12.14
N VAL A 125 0.69 -2.16 -10.94
CA VAL A 125 1.42 -0.92 -10.63
C VAL A 125 2.92 -1.18 -10.70
N GLY A 126 3.41 -2.31 -10.20
CA GLY A 126 4.80 -2.74 -10.36
C GLY A 126 5.21 -2.89 -11.84
N VAL A 127 4.37 -3.52 -12.66
CA VAL A 127 4.60 -3.63 -14.11
C VAL A 127 4.68 -2.26 -14.79
N LEU A 128 3.69 -1.39 -14.55
CA LEU A 128 3.62 -0.06 -15.15
C LEU A 128 4.82 0.80 -14.73
N THR A 129 5.19 0.73 -13.46
CA THR A 129 6.36 1.45 -12.93
C THR A 129 7.64 0.92 -13.58
N GLY A 130 7.82 -0.40 -13.66
CA GLY A 130 8.97 -1.01 -14.33
C GLY A 130 9.07 -0.59 -15.81
N ARG A 131 7.94 -0.59 -16.55
CA ARG A 131 7.90 -0.09 -17.93
C ARG A 131 8.31 1.39 -18.01
N GLY A 132 7.80 2.23 -17.11
CA GLY A 132 8.18 3.66 -17.04
C GLY A 132 9.66 3.89 -16.72
N LEU A 133 10.32 2.92 -16.09
CA LEU A 133 11.75 2.92 -15.79
C LEU A 133 12.59 2.16 -16.84
N ALA A 134 12.01 1.81 -17.99
CA ALA A 134 12.64 1.02 -19.05
C ALA A 134 13.23 -0.31 -18.55
N MET A 135 12.50 -0.99 -17.64
CA MET A 135 12.83 -2.33 -17.15
C MET A 135 12.13 -3.39 -18.02
N ASP A 136 12.89 -4.41 -18.37
CA ASP A 136 12.38 -5.61 -19.03
C ASP A 136 11.62 -6.51 -18.05
N THR A 137 10.78 -7.38 -18.61
CA THR A 137 10.02 -8.38 -17.86
C THR A 137 10.43 -9.77 -18.28
N CYS A 138 10.55 -10.69 -17.32
CA CYS A 138 10.45 -12.11 -17.60
C CYS A 138 9.43 -12.77 -16.66
N SER A 139 8.84 -13.88 -17.10
CA SER A 139 7.93 -14.68 -16.27
C SER A 139 8.72 -15.78 -15.57
N GLY A 140 8.89 -15.69 -14.26
CA GLY A 140 9.50 -16.75 -13.44
C GLY A 140 8.46 -17.71 -12.88
N PRO A 141 8.87 -18.89 -12.39
CA PRO A 141 7.96 -19.76 -11.66
C PRO A 141 7.46 -19.11 -10.36
N SER A 142 6.13 -19.00 -10.28
CA SER A 142 5.26 -18.35 -9.29
C SER A 142 5.14 -16.82 -9.31
N LEU A 143 6.06 -16.09 -9.96
CA LEU A 143 6.07 -14.63 -9.96
C LEU A 143 6.76 -14.03 -11.18
N TRP A 144 6.50 -12.76 -11.42
CA TRP A 144 7.01 -12.00 -12.54
C TRP A 144 8.24 -11.22 -12.09
N VAL A 145 9.26 -11.10 -12.94
CA VAL A 145 10.48 -10.35 -12.59
C VAL A 145 10.62 -9.16 -13.50
N LYS A 146 10.84 -8.00 -12.91
CA LYS A 146 11.23 -6.75 -13.57
C LYS A 146 12.69 -6.46 -13.28
N PHE A 147 13.50 -6.24 -14.31
CA PHE A 147 14.93 -5.96 -14.17
C PHE A 147 15.41 -4.93 -15.20
N TRP A 148 16.54 -4.28 -14.93
CA TRP A 148 17.17 -3.43 -15.95
C TRP A 148 17.93 -4.30 -16.95
N PRO A 149 17.79 -4.05 -18.26
CA PRO A 149 18.64 -4.69 -19.25
C PRO A 149 20.10 -4.26 -19.04
N PRO A 150 21.06 -5.11 -19.46
CA PRO A 150 22.47 -4.72 -19.54
C PRO A 150 22.65 -3.37 -20.26
N PRO A 151 23.61 -2.53 -19.81
CA PRO A 151 24.66 -2.82 -18.84
C PRO A 151 24.27 -2.59 -17.37
N ARG A 152 23.04 -2.15 -17.08
CA ARG A 152 22.59 -1.86 -15.71
C ARG A 152 22.15 -3.16 -15.05
N THR A 153 22.99 -3.72 -14.20
CA THR A 153 22.60 -4.87 -13.37
C THR A 153 21.85 -4.41 -12.13
N SER A 154 20.97 -5.27 -11.64
CA SER A 154 20.45 -5.17 -10.28
C SER A 154 21.23 -6.07 -9.32
N GLY A 155 21.18 -5.80 -8.03
CA GLY A 155 21.75 -6.63 -6.96
C GLY A 155 20.75 -7.00 -5.89
N GLY A 156 19.49 -6.61 -6.07
CA GLY A 156 18.41 -6.85 -5.13
C GLY A 156 17.10 -6.24 -5.64
N GLY A 157 16.02 -6.53 -4.93
CA GLY A 157 14.69 -6.08 -5.31
C GLY A 157 13.68 -6.21 -4.18
N THR A 158 12.42 -5.99 -4.53
CA THR A 158 11.32 -6.20 -3.60
C THR A 158 10.09 -6.71 -4.35
N MET A 159 9.23 -7.41 -3.64
CA MET A 159 7.97 -7.90 -4.15
C MET A 159 6.90 -6.80 -4.11
N LEU A 160 6.24 -6.58 -5.25
CA LEU A 160 5.00 -5.82 -5.39
C LEU A 160 3.90 -6.78 -5.85
N GLY A 161 3.13 -7.30 -4.90
CA GLY A 161 2.16 -8.38 -5.18
C GLY A 161 2.87 -9.66 -5.63
N ASP A 162 2.67 -10.04 -6.90
CA ASP A 162 3.34 -11.17 -7.57
C ASP A 162 4.45 -10.74 -8.55
N VAL A 163 4.92 -9.49 -8.45
CA VAL A 163 6.01 -8.96 -9.29
C VAL A 163 7.23 -8.64 -8.41
N PHE A 164 8.33 -9.33 -8.62
CA PHE A 164 9.63 -8.96 -8.07
C PHE A 164 10.24 -7.84 -8.91
N VAL A 165 10.47 -6.67 -8.32
CA VAL A 165 11.11 -5.53 -9.00
C VAL A 165 12.54 -5.40 -8.52
N ALA A 166 13.48 -5.79 -9.38
CA ALA A 166 14.91 -5.77 -9.12
C ALA A 166 15.49 -4.39 -9.47
N TRP A 167 15.19 -3.36 -8.67
CA TRP A 167 15.66 -1.99 -8.89
C TRP A 167 16.91 -1.61 -8.10
N MET A 168 17.40 -2.46 -7.19
CA MET A 168 18.56 -2.08 -6.38
C MET A 168 19.82 -2.25 -7.24
N PRO A 169 20.69 -1.24 -7.39
CA PRO A 169 21.97 -1.43 -8.03
C PRO A 169 22.82 -2.43 -7.23
N PRO A 170 23.77 -3.14 -7.86
CA PRO A 170 24.67 -4.03 -7.13
C PRO A 170 25.50 -3.24 -6.11
N VAL A 171 25.77 -3.87 -4.95
CA VAL A 171 26.58 -3.29 -3.86
C VAL A 171 28.02 -2.97 -4.33
N ALA A 172 28.48 -3.60 -5.41
CA ALA A 172 29.70 -3.25 -6.12
C ALA A 172 29.42 -3.04 -7.63
N PRO A 173 29.86 -1.93 -8.25
CA PRO A 173 29.76 -1.72 -9.70
C PRO A 173 30.62 -2.68 -10.53
N TRP A 174 31.49 -3.46 -9.88
CA TRP A 174 32.46 -4.37 -10.48
C TRP A 174 32.50 -5.68 -9.68
N GLY A 175 31.43 -6.46 -9.75
CA GLY A 175 31.50 -7.89 -9.52
C GLY A 175 31.21 -8.57 -10.85
N PRO A 176 31.70 -9.79 -11.11
CA PRO A 176 31.23 -10.53 -12.27
C PRO A 176 29.69 -10.63 -12.16
N LEU A 177 28.99 -9.86 -13.02
CA LEU A 177 27.92 -10.43 -13.85
C LEU A 177 28.28 -11.89 -14.05
N SER A 178 27.44 -12.88 -13.74
CA SER A 178 27.83 -14.28 -13.90
C SER A 178 28.30 -14.54 -15.35
N VAL A 179 29.60 -14.36 -15.61
CA VAL A 179 30.27 -14.73 -16.86
C VAL A 179 30.31 -16.26 -16.94
N TYR A 180 30.07 -16.92 -15.81
CA TYR A 180 29.83 -18.35 -15.66
C TYR A 180 28.34 -18.70 -15.50
N GLY A 181 27.44 -17.98 -16.18
CA GLY A 181 26.11 -18.51 -16.43
C GLY A 181 26.22 -19.89 -17.10
N TYR A 182 25.28 -20.79 -16.81
CA TYR A 182 25.18 -22.11 -17.44
C TYR A 182 24.95 -21.97 -18.95
N GLY A 183 25.99 -21.61 -19.71
CA GLY A 183 25.90 -21.42 -21.15
C GLY A 183 25.94 -22.76 -21.86
N ILE A 184 24.99 -22.99 -22.78
CA ILE A 184 25.19 -23.91 -23.88
C ILE A 184 26.07 -23.21 -24.95
N GLY A 185 26.87 -23.99 -25.71
CA GLY A 185 27.92 -23.46 -26.58
C GLY A 185 27.52 -22.46 -27.68
N ASP A 186 26.22 -22.29 -27.95
CA ASP A 186 25.68 -21.49 -29.06
C ASP A 186 24.80 -20.30 -28.61
N GLU A 187 24.94 -19.85 -27.36
CA GLU A 187 24.10 -18.79 -26.78
C GLU A 187 24.50 -17.37 -27.17
N GLY A 188 23.50 -16.58 -27.60
CA GLY A 188 23.62 -15.13 -27.73
C GLY A 188 23.29 -14.38 -26.43
N GLN A 189 22.29 -14.85 -25.67
CA GLN A 189 21.87 -14.25 -24.40
C GLN A 189 21.15 -15.26 -23.49
N TYR A 190 21.44 -15.24 -22.18
CA TYR A 190 20.70 -15.96 -21.15
C TYR A 190 19.87 -15.00 -20.29
N VAL A 191 18.54 -15.17 -20.27
CA VAL A 191 17.66 -14.36 -19.42
C VAL A 191 17.46 -15.09 -18.09
N ARG A 192 18.20 -14.73 -17.05
CA ARG A 192 18.12 -15.39 -15.72
C ARG A 192 17.09 -14.74 -14.80
N TYR A 193 16.45 -15.53 -13.93
CA TYR A 193 15.75 -15.00 -12.76
C TYR A 193 16.73 -14.36 -11.80
N GLY A 194 16.71 -13.02 -11.75
CA GLY A 194 17.49 -12.24 -10.78
C GLY A 194 19.00 -12.31 -11.01
N PRO A 195 19.71 -11.18 -11.15
CA PRO A 195 21.17 -11.20 -11.13
C PRO A 195 21.67 -11.69 -9.75
N ASN A 196 22.43 -12.79 -9.76
CA ASN A 196 23.20 -13.31 -8.62
C ASN A 196 22.41 -13.77 -7.37
N MET A 197 21.11 -14.08 -7.46
CA MET A 197 20.34 -14.54 -6.29
C MET A 197 20.39 -16.06 -6.06
N SER A 198 20.50 -16.85 -7.13
CA SER A 198 20.72 -18.29 -7.06
C SER A 198 21.94 -18.66 -7.89
N GLN A 199 22.70 -19.65 -7.47
CA GLN A 199 23.83 -20.23 -8.21
C GLN A 199 23.43 -21.52 -8.92
N SER A 200 22.42 -22.23 -8.42
CA SER A 200 21.89 -23.48 -8.99
C SER A 200 20.37 -23.47 -9.21
N ARG A 201 19.84 -24.44 -9.98
CA ARG A 201 18.40 -24.61 -10.19
C ARG A 201 17.64 -25.02 -8.92
N ALA A 202 18.29 -25.77 -8.04
CA ALA A 202 17.72 -26.13 -6.73
C ALA A 202 17.57 -24.88 -5.84
N GLU A 203 18.59 -24.02 -5.81
CA GLU A 203 18.52 -22.74 -5.09
C GLU A 203 17.46 -21.81 -5.67
N GLU A 204 17.31 -21.77 -6.98
CA GLU A 204 16.23 -21.01 -7.63
C GLU A 204 14.84 -21.51 -7.22
N ALA A 205 14.64 -22.84 -7.18
CA ALA A 205 13.36 -23.41 -6.74
C ALA A 205 13.03 -23.07 -5.29
N ASN A 206 14.04 -23.10 -4.43
CA ASN A 206 13.93 -22.68 -3.04
C ASN A 206 13.59 -21.19 -2.96
N LEU A 207 14.31 -20.34 -3.68
CA LEU A 207 14.06 -18.90 -3.68
C LEU A 207 12.66 -18.56 -4.22
N ALA A 208 12.27 -19.15 -5.33
CA ALA A 208 10.92 -18.98 -5.88
C ALA A 208 9.85 -19.42 -4.87
N LYS A 209 10.12 -20.43 -4.04
CA LYS A 209 9.18 -20.95 -3.04
C LYS A 209 9.05 -19.97 -1.88
N HIS A 210 10.17 -19.40 -1.47
CA HIS A 210 10.22 -18.33 -0.49
C HIS A 210 9.42 -17.11 -0.96
N GLU A 211 9.70 -16.60 -2.17
CA GLU A 211 8.99 -15.44 -2.73
C GLU A 211 7.50 -15.71 -2.97
N SER A 212 7.13 -16.93 -3.40
CA SER A 212 5.74 -17.37 -3.54
C SER A 212 4.95 -17.25 -2.24
N ARG A 213 5.58 -17.48 -1.08
CA ARG A 213 4.92 -17.31 0.23
C ARG A 213 4.74 -15.84 0.60
N HIS A 214 5.62 -14.95 0.15
CA HIS A 214 5.37 -13.51 0.27
C HIS A 214 4.16 -13.08 -0.58
N VAL A 215 3.92 -13.68 -1.74
CA VAL A 215 2.68 -13.44 -2.52
C VAL A 215 1.44 -13.83 -1.71
N ASP A 216 1.49 -14.92 -0.95
CA ASP A 216 0.38 -15.32 -0.07
C ASP A 216 0.13 -14.29 1.03
N GLN A 217 1.21 -13.80 1.67
CA GLN A 217 1.14 -12.76 2.70
C GLN A 217 0.58 -11.44 2.12
N TRP A 218 0.99 -11.07 0.91
CA TRP A 218 0.43 -9.96 0.14
C TRP A 218 -1.07 -10.13 -0.11
N ALA A 219 -1.50 -11.31 -0.58
CA ALA A 219 -2.91 -11.57 -0.87
C ALA A 219 -3.78 -11.44 0.39
N VAL A 220 -3.32 -11.98 1.53
CA VAL A 220 -4.00 -11.85 2.82
C VAL A 220 -4.05 -10.38 3.26
N GLY A 221 -2.93 -9.66 3.20
CA GLY A 221 -2.86 -8.24 3.52
C GLY A 221 -3.82 -7.39 2.67
N ASN A 222 -3.87 -7.65 1.37
CA ASN A 222 -4.75 -6.97 0.41
C ASN A 222 -6.21 -7.15 0.78
N VAL A 223 -6.63 -8.37 1.11
CA VAL A 223 -8.01 -8.66 1.52
C VAL A 223 -8.36 -7.92 2.81
N LEU A 224 -7.51 -7.96 3.83
CA LEU A 224 -7.83 -7.41 5.14
C LEU A 224 -7.85 -5.88 5.14
N ALA A 225 -6.80 -5.26 4.59
CA ALA A 225 -6.55 -3.83 4.76
C ALA A 225 -5.99 -3.14 3.49
N GLY A 226 -6.02 -3.80 2.34
CA GLY A 226 -5.64 -3.24 1.03
C GLY A 226 -4.14 -3.37 0.71
N PRO A 227 -3.71 -2.88 -0.48
CA PRO A 227 -2.37 -3.10 -1.04
C PRO A 227 -1.21 -2.53 -0.23
N PHE A 228 -1.45 -1.66 0.75
CA PHE A 228 -0.37 -1.14 1.59
C PHE A 228 -0.23 -1.86 2.93
N ALA A 229 -1.12 -2.81 3.23
CA ALA A 229 -1.17 -3.48 4.53
C ALA A 229 0.06 -4.34 4.78
N PHE A 230 0.39 -5.22 3.83
CA PHE A 230 1.54 -6.11 3.96
C PHE A 230 2.87 -5.34 3.97
N PRO A 231 3.16 -4.40 3.02
CA PRO A 231 4.38 -3.59 3.09
C PRO A 231 4.55 -2.83 4.40
N ALA A 232 3.48 -2.21 4.91
CA ALA A 232 3.53 -1.50 6.18
C ALA A 232 3.84 -2.44 7.35
N ALA A 233 3.17 -3.60 7.41
CA ALA A 233 3.43 -4.60 8.44
C ALA A 233 4.86 -5.15 8.35
N TYR A 234 5.32 -5.47 7.15
CA TYR A 234 6.67 -5.96 6.90
C TYR A 234 7.75 -4.94 7.31
N ILE A 235 7.57 -3.64 6.99
CA ILE A 235 8.50 -2.58 7.41
C ILE A 235 8.52 -2.41 8.93
N ILE A 236 7.33 -2.42 9.57
CA ILE A 236 7.23 -2.30 11.03
C ILE A 236 7.92 -3.49 11.70
N ASP A 237 7.66 -4.70 11.22
CA ASP A 237 8.28 -5.91 11.75
C ASP A 237 9.79 -5.90 11.50
N GLY A 238 10.25 -5.55 10.29
CA GLY A 238 11.68 -5.46 9.94
C GLY A 238 12.46 -4.40 10.72
N ALA A 239 11.79 -3.33 11.16
CA ALA A 239 12.40 -2.33 12.03
C ALA A 239 12.67 -2.86 13.45
N LEU A 240 11.90 -3.84 13.92
CA LEU A 240 12.03 -4.43 15.27
C LEU A 240 12.76 -5.79 15.25
N PHE A 241 12.58 -6.54 14.17
CA PHE A 241 13.06 -7.89 13.90
C PHE A 241 13.69 -7.91 12.50
N PRO A 242 14.93 -7.42 12.34
CA PRO A 242 15.56 -7.33 11.04
C PRO A 242 15.98 -8.69 10.49
N SER A 243 16.09 -8.77 9.16
CA SER A 243 16.62 -9.93 8.43
C SER A 243 15.91 -11.22 8.84
N SER A 244 16.64 -12.28 9.16
CA SER A 244 16.10 -13.59 9.54
C SER A 244 15.24 -13.62 10.80
N ARG A 245 15.20 -12.53 11.59
CA ARG A 245 14.28 -12.40 12.72
C ARG A 245 12.87 -12.01 12.29
N ASN A 246 12.73 -11.39 11.11
CA ASN A 246 11.45 -10.90 10.61
C ASN A 246 10.43 -12.04 10.51
N HIS A 247 9.25 -11.85 11.07
CA HIS A 247 8.22 -12.88 11.15
C HIS A 247 7.69 -13.28 9.78
N PHE A 248 7.64 -12.34 8.83
CA PHE A 248 7.22 -12.60 7.46
C PHE A 248 8.28 -13.39 6.69
N GLU A 249 9.56 -13.07 6.85
CA GLU A 249 10.69 -13.84 6.31
C GLU A 249 10.70 -15.28 6.86
N ARG A 250 10.51 -15.43 8.16
CA ARG A 250 10.42 -16.74 8.80
C ARG A 250 9.24 -17.55 8.30
N ALA A 251 8.07 -16.92 8.17
CA ALA A 251 6.88 -17.56 7.59
C ALA A 251 7.06 -17.88 6.09
N ALA A 252 7.89 -17.13 5.38
CA ALA A 252 8.30 -17.43 4.00
C ALA A 252 9.37 -18.53 3.92
N GLY A 253 9.93 -18.97 5.04
CA GLY A 253 10.93 -20.03 5.13
C GLY A 253 12.33 -19.49 4.84
N LEU A 254 13.12 -19.33 5.90
CA LEU A 254 14.47 -18.75 5.83
C LEU A 254 15.42 -19.56 4.94
N SER A 255 15.42 -20.89 5.08
CA SER A 255 16.28 -21.78 4.29
C SER A 255 15.97 -21.69 2.81
N ASP A 256 14.70 -21.53 2.46
CA ASP A 256 14.23 -21.42 1.10
C ASP A 256 14.71 -20.08 0.48
N GLY A 257 14.78 -19.00 1.27
CA GLY A 257 15.32 -17.70 0.87
C GLY A 257 16.83 -17.54 1.05
N ALA A 258 17.57 -18.62 1.34
CA ALA A 258 19.00 -18.61 1.65
C ALA A 258 19.41 -17.68 2.81
N TYR A 259 18.49 -17.40 3.73
CA TYR A 259 18.77 -16.64 4.94
C TYR A 259 19.35 -17.56 6.02
N PRO A 260 20.49 -17.20 6.65
CA PRO A 260 20.97 -17.92 7.81
C PRO A 260 19.95 -17.80 8.95
N PRO A 261 19.74 -18.84 9.77
CA PRO A 261 18.87 -18.70 10.94
C PRO A 261 19.42 -17.63 11.87
N ALA A 262 18.53 -16.84 12.46
CA ALA A 262 18.93 -15.93 13.54
C ALA A 262 19.38 -16.75 14.76
N PRO A 263 20.35 -16.28 15.56
CA PRO A 263 20.79 -16.98 16.77
C PRO A 263 19.69 -17.04 17.85
N ASP A 264 18.68 -16.16 17.75
CA ASP A 264 17.55 -16.04 18.67
C ASP A 264 16.32 -15.45 17.95
N ASN A 265 15.19 -15.38 18.65
CA ASN A 265 13.96 -14.73 18.19
C ASN A 265 13.64 -13.43 18.96
N TRP A 266 14.62 -12.85 19.65
CA TRP A 266 14.41 -11.62 20.41
C TRP A 266 14.39 -10.40 19.49
N PRO A 267 13.69 -9.31 19.86
CA PRO A 267 13.77 -8.06 19.12
C PRO A 267 15.23 -7.60 19.00
N ALA A 268 15.63 -7.18 17.79
CA ALA A 268 16.93 -6.57 17.51
C ALA A 268 16.72 -5.25 16.75
N PRO A 269 16.15 -4.22 17.40
CA PRO A 269 15.62 -3.06 16.70
C PRO A 269 16.68 -2.33 15.87
N ARG A 270 16.35 -2.02 14.62
CA ARG A 270 17.11 -1.08 13.80
C ARG A 270 16.79 0.33 14.30
N TRP A 271 17.52 0.79 15.32
CA TRP A 271 17.20 2.01 16.04
C TRP A 271 16.81 3.23 15.19
N PRO A 272 17.46 3.53 14.05
CA PRO A 272 17.01 4.62 13.17
C PRO A 272 15.58 4.42 12.63
N ASP A 273 15.28 3.24 12.11
CA ASP A 273 13.97 2.88 11.56
C ASP A 273 12.92 2.83 12.68
N THR A 274 13.27 2.22 13.82
CA THR A 274 12.41 2.14 15.01
C THR A 274 12.08 3.53 15.55
N ALA A 275 13.07 4.43 15.64
CA ALA A 275 12.88 5.80 16.11
C ALA A 275 11.96 6.58 15.15
N ALA A 276 12.14 6.43 13.84
CA ALA A 276 11.26 7.05 12.84
C ALA A 276 9.80 6.57 13.02
N LEU A 277 9.59 5.26 13.17
CA LEU A 277 8.27 4.70 13.44
C LEU A 277 7.69 5.20 14.76
N LEU A 278 8.50 5.29 15.82
CA LEU A 278 8.08 5.80 17.12
C LEU A 278 7.66 7.27 17.02
N VAL A 279 8.41 8.12 16.31
CA VAL A 279 8.04 9.52 16.08
C VAL A 279 6.70 9.62 15.35
N ILE A 280 6.50 8.83 14.28
CA ILE A 280 5.23 8.78 13.56
C ILE A 280 4.10 8.34 14.50
N ALA A 281 4.31 7.28 15.29
CA ALA A 281 3.35 6.76 16.24
C ALA A 281 3.00 7.81 17.31
N LEU A 282 3.99 8.52 17.87
CA LEU A 282 3.79 9.58 18.85
C LEU A 282 3.03 10.78 18.25
N LEU A 283 3.30 11.17 17.00
CA LEU A 283 2.55 12.23 16.31
C LEU A 283 1.09 11.84 16.11
N VAL A 284 0.83 10.60 15.70
CA VAL A 284 -0.53 10.05 15.57
C VAL A 284 -1.21 9.98 16.94
N PHE A 285 -0.54 9.41 17.94
CA PHE A 285 -1.05 9.24 19.30
C PHE A 285 -1.37 10.59 19.95
N ARG A 286 -0.44 11.56 19.91
CA ARG A 286 -0.65 12.93 20.39
C ARG A 286 -1.86 13.58 19.72
N ARG A 287 -2.04 13.39 18.41
CA ARG A 287 -3.23 13.88 17.69
C ARG A 287 -4.51 13.21 18.18
N ARG A 288 -4.50 11.91 18.45
CA ARG A 288 -5.65 11.14 18.95
C ARG A 288 -5.98 11.47 20.40
N LEU A 289 -4.98 11.57 21.27
CA LEU A 289 -5.13 11.93 22.68
C LEU A 289 -5.70 13.34 22.83
N ARG A 290 -5.21 14.31 22.04
CA ARG A 290 -5.79 15.67 21.98
C ARG A 290 -7.26 15.66 21.54
N TRP A 291 -7.64 14.75 20.65
CA TRP A 291 -9.02 14.61 20.23
C TRP A 291 -9.89 13.97 21.32
N LEU A 292 -9.39 12.90 21.98
CA LEU A 292 -10.09 12.20 23.06
C LEU A 292 -10.27 13.08 24.30
N SER A 293 -9.22 13.75 24.77
CA SER A 293 -9.28 14.68 25.90
C SER A 293 -10.32 15.78 25.69
N ARG A 294 -10.41 16.36 24.48
CA ARG A 294 -11.43 17.36 24.15
C ARG A 294 -12.86 16.79 24.16
N ILE A 295 -13.04 15.52 23.81
CA ILE A 295 -14.35 14.85 23.94
C ILE A 295 -14.68 14.58 25.40
N ALA A 296 -13.70 14.12 26.18
CA ALA A 296 -13.89 13.83 27.60
C ALA A 296 -14.26 15.09 28.40
N ILE A 297 -13.49 16.18 28.23
CA ILE A 297 -13.71 17.45 28.94
C ILE A 297 -14.98 18.15 28.45
N GLY A 298 -15.27 18.12 27.14
CA GLY A 298 -16.43 18.80 26.58
C GLY A 298 -17.77 18.06 26.74
N GLY A 299 -17.77 16.79 27.15
CA GLY A 299 -18.96 15.95 27.23
C GLY A 299 -19.64 15.67 25.86
N ARG A 300 -20.74 14.90 25.89
CA ARG A 300 -21.52 14.54 24.68
C ARG A 300 -22.14 15.77 23.98
N GLY A 301 -22.37 16.85 24.71
CA GLY A 301 -22.86 18.13 24.18
C GLY A 301 -21.88 18.79 23.20
N ASN A 302 -20.59 18.87 23.55
CA ASN A 302 -19.57 19.42 22.67
C ASN A 302 -19.17 18.50 21.50
N ALA A 303 -19.55 17.22 21.54
CA ALA A 303 -19.48 16.36 20.36
C ALA A 303 -20.54 16.72 19.30
N ARG A 304 -21.59 17.47 19.66
CA ARG A 304 -22.72 17.86 18.81
C ARG A 304 -22.75 19.36 18.48
N VAL A 305 -22.23 20.23 19.35
CA VAL A 305 -22.12 21.67 19.09
C VAL A 305 -20.92 21.93 18.19
N HIS A 306 -21.12 21.62 16.91
CA HIS A 306 -20.34 22.25 15.87
C HIS A 306 -20.94 23.63 15.59
N ALA A 307 -20.47 24.65 16.30
CA ALA A 307 -20.71 26.01 15.86
C ALA A 307 -20.04 26.22 14.49
N PRO A 308 -20.61 27.01 13.57
CA PRO A 308 -19.97 27.33 12.29
C PRO A 308 -18.51 27.73 12.52
N MET A 309 -17.59 27.13 11.76
CA MET A 309 -16.14 27.36 11.86
C MET A 309 -15.44 26.83 13.13
N ARG A 310 -16.16 26.21 14.07
CA ARG A 310 -15.58 25.59 15.27
C ARG A 310 -15.71 24.05 15.20
N CYS A 311 -14.57 23.34 15.14
CA CYS A 311 -14.50 21.88 15.35
C CYS A 311 -13.49 21.49 16.44
N PRO A 312 -13.81 20.52 17.32
CA PRO A 312 -12.93 20.09 18.41
C PRO A 312 -11.60 19.49 17.92
N ILE A 313 -11.43 19.25 16.62
CA ILE A 313 -10.12 18.88 16.04
C ILE A 313 -9.28 20.13 15.74
N HIS A 314 -9.86 21.13 15.07
CA HIS A 314 -9.09 22.17 14.38
C HIS A 314 -9.08 23.53 15.10
N THR A 315 -10.04 23.81 15.99
CA THR A 315 -10.09 25.09 16.69
C THR A 315 -9.23 25.03 17.95
N ARG A 316 -8.29 25.97 18.08
CA ARG A 316 -7.47 26.16 19.31
C ARG A 316 -8.35 26.76 20.41
N GLY A 317 -8.02 26.53 21.69
CA GLY A 317 -8.73 27.14 22.83
C GLY A 317 -10.11 26.57 23.16
N TRP A 318 -10.51 25.41 22.61
CA TRP A 318 -11.83 24.78 22.86
C TRP A 318 -12.15 24.53 24.35
N SER A 319 -11.14 24.47 25.20
CA SER A 319 -11.31 24.24 26.64
C SER A 319 -11.85 25.44 27.39
N GLN A 320 -11.94 26.63 26.79
CA GLN A 320 -12.59 27.75 27.44
C GLN A 320 -14.12 27.59 27.34
N PRO A 321 -14.86 27.61 28.46
CA PRO A 321 -16.31 27.62 28.42
C PRO A 321 -16.74 28.78 27.53
N ALA A 322 -17.72 28.53 26.64
CA ALA A 322 -18.31 29.59 25.87
C ALA A 322 -18.75 30.68 26.86
N VAL A 323 -18.11 31.85 26.81
CA VAL A 323 -18.59 33.03 27.51
C VAL A 323 -20.03 33.18 27.07
N ALA A 324 -20.96 33.08 28.01
CA ALA A 324 -22.37 33.24 27.69
C ALA A 324 -22.52 34.55 26.90
N PRO A 325 -23.29 34.57 25.80
CA PRO A 325 -23.55 35.82 25.11
C PRO A 325 -24.00 36.85 26.15
N PRO A 326 -23.51 38.10 26.09
CA PRO A 326 -23.91 39.11 27.05
C PRO A 326 -25.44 39.13 27.12
N VAL A 327 -25.97 39.00 28.32
CA VAL A 327 -27.41 39.09 28.55
C VAL A 327 -27.84 40.43 27.94
N PRO A 328 -28.77 40.44 26.98
CA PRO A 328 -29.24 41.70 26.43
C PRO A 328 -29.71 42.58 27.58
N PRO A 329 -29.42 43.89 27.56
CA PRO A 329 -29.87 44.79 28.61
C PRO A 329 -31.39 44.63 28.77
N PRO A 330 -31.91 44.70 29.99
CA PRO A 330 -33.35 44.59 30.23
C PRO A 330 -34.07 45.55 29.30
N VAL A 331 -35.09 45.05 28.60
CA VAL A 331 -35.97 45.90 27.79
C VAL A 331 -36.61 46.89 28.77
N PRO A 332 -36.43 48.21 28.57
CA PRO A 332 -37.04 49.19 29.46
C PRO A 332 -38.56 48.98 29.46
N PRO A 333 -39.24 49.16 30.59
CA PRO A 333 -40.68 49.02 30.66
C PRO A 333 -41.32 49.99 29.65
N PRO A 334 -42.42 49.60 29.00
CA PRO A 334 -43.12 50.47 28.06
C PRO A 334 -43.60 51.73 28.81
N GLY A 335 -42.93 52.87 28.58
CA GLY A 335 -43.30 54.17 29.17
C GLY A 335 -42.13 55.09 29.57
N GLU A 336 -40.90 54.60 29.68
CA GLU A 336 -39.73 55.46 29.95
C GLU A 336 -39.13 56.00 28.64
N SER A 337 -39.54 57.22 28.28
CA SER A 337 -38.81 58.00 27.26
C SER A 337 -37.43 58.37 27.80
N PRO A 338 -36.34 58.13 27.06
CA PRO A 338 -35.02 58.59 27.46
C PRO A 338 -35.02 60.12 27.51
N ALA A 339 -34.69 60.68 28.68
CA ALA A 339 -34.48 62.11 28.82
C ALA A 339 -33.33 62.52 27.89
N ALA A 340 -33.62 63.41 26.95
CA ALA A 340 -32.62 63.97 26.05
C ALA A 340 -31.64 64.86 26.86
N PRO A 341 -30.33 64.79 26.56
CA PRO A 341 -29.32 65.62 27.22
C PRO A 341 -29.45 67.11 26.90
#